data_AF-A0A662RN91-F1
#
_entry.id   AF-A0A662RN91-F1
#
_cell.length_a   1.000
_cell.length_b   1.000
_cell.length_c   1.000
_cell.angle_alpha   90.00
_cell.angle_beta   90.00
_cell.angle_gamma   90.00
#
_symmetry.space_group_name_H-M   'P 1'
#
loop_
_entity.id
_entity.type
_entity.pdbx_description
1 polymer ?
#
loop_
_entity_poly.entity_id
_entity_poly.type
_entity_poly.pdbx_seq_one_letter_code
_entity_poly.pdbx_strand_id
1 'polypeptide(L)'
;MAKITYKNGFELAIKVMYGEDFGLPPMLLDARIEETRKIEELASAIELIESYNNFRGKAVADALREMHNEGLIMSAAFGRENSPVLYVTVPYWTQQRTTSTDEEERRFTPEERKAMTLRIFAILQKVEPDELDLYNEKIRAWWD
;
A
#
# COMPACT_ATOMS: atom_id res chain seq x y z
N MET A 1 21.93 -7.04 -23.13
CA MET A 1 21.79 -6.80 -21.68
C MET A 1 20.53 -5.96 -21.49
N ALA A 2 19.50 -6.47 -20.80
CA ALA A 2 18.29 -5.69 -20.55
C ALA A 2 18.63 -4.53 -19.61
N LYS A 3 18.26 -3.29 -19.98
CA LYS A 3 18.45 -2.11 -19.14
C LYS A 3 17.12 -1.77 -18.50
N ILE A 4 17.06 -1.88 -17.18
CA ILE A 4 15.88 -1.49 -16.40
C ILE A 4 15.92 0.03 -16.21
N THR A 5 14.88 0.72 -16.67
CA THR A 5 14.65 2.13 -16.36
C THR A 5 13.72 2.22 -15.16
N TYR A 6 14.01 3.13 -14.22
CA TYR A 6 13.20 3.34 -13.03
C TYR A 6 13.39 4.78 -12.53
N LYS A 7 12.37 5.36 -11.90
CA LYS A 7 12.43 6.73 -11.33
C LYS A 7 12.94 6.74 -9.89
N ASN A 8 12.60 5.71 -9.11
CA ASN A 8 12.97 5.58 -7.70
C ASN A 8 13.08 4.10 -7.29
N GLY A 9 13.41 3.86 -6.01
CA GLY A 9 13.55 2.50 -5.47
C GLY A 9 12.25 1.69 -5.47
N PHE A 10 11.09 2.34 -5.34
CA PHE A 10 9.80 1.65 -5.36
C PHE A 10 9.48 1.08 -6.74
N GLU A 11 9.66 1.88 -7.80
CA GLU A 11 9.46 1.42 -9.17
C GLU A 11 10.44 0.29 -9.52
N LEU A 12 11.70 0.38 -9.11
CA LEU A 12 12.67 -0.70 -9.29
C LEU A 12 12.20 -1.98 -8.59
N ALA A 13 11.75 -1.88 -7.33
CA ALA A 13 11.28 -3.02 -6.56
C ALA A 13 10.05 -3.69 -7.21
N ILE A 14 9.04 -2.92 -7.61
CA ILE A 14 7.87 -3.45 -8.33
C ILE A 14 8.30 -4.17 -9.61
N LYS A 15 9.15 -3.56 -10.42
CA LYS A 15 9.63 -4.17 -11.67
C LYS A 15 10.35 -5.49 -11.42
N VAL A 16 11.17 -5.58 -10.38
CA VAL A 16 11.86 -6.82 -10.02
C VAL A 16 10.90 -7.87 -9.47
N MET A 17 9.88 -7.49 -8.69
CA MET A 17 8.92 -8.45 -8.11
C MET A 17 7.98 -9.04 -9.17
N TYR A 18 7.53 -8.22 -10.13
CA TYR A 18 6.61 -8.63 -11.18
C TYR A 18 7.30 -9.07 -12.47
N GLY A 19 8.61 -8.85 -12.58
CA GLY A 19 9.49 -9.59 -13.46
C GLY A 19 9.09 -9.56 -14.93
N GLU A 20 8.46 -10.65 -15.35
CA GLU A 20 7.98 -10.92 -16.70
C GLU A 20 7.06 -9.81 -17.24
N ASP A 21 6.22 -9.22 -16.40
CA ASP A 21 5.34 -8.09 -16.77
C ASP A 21 6.13 -6.87 -17.28
N PHE A 22 7.41 -6.78 -16.92
CA PHE A 22 8.33 -5.72 -17.30
C PHE A 22 9.50 -6.23 -18.17
N GLY A 23 9.38 -7.43 -18.73
CA GLY A 23 10.39 -8.04 -19.59
C GLY A 23 11.66 -8.47 -18.85
N LEU A 24 11.56 -8.79 -17.55
CA LEU A 24 12.68 -9.23 -16.71
C LEU A 24 12.58 -10.73 -16.40
N PRO A 25 13.73 -11.44 -16.33
CA PRO A 25 13.72 -12.90 -16.09
C PRO A 25 13.21 -13.36 -14.72
N PRO A 26 13.53 -12.69 -13.58
CA PRO A 26 13.05 -13.15 -12.29
C PRO A 26 11.68 -12.54 -11.96
N MET A 27 10.77 -13.38 -11.46
CA MET A 27 9.56 -12.96 -10.75
C MET A 27 9.72 -13.38 -9.28
N LEU A 28 9.61 -12.42 -8.35
CA LEU A 28 9.69 -12.71 -6.93
C LEU A 28 8.28 -12.88 -6.38
N LEU A 29 7.90 -14.12 -6.07
CA LEU A 29 6.59 -14.46 -5.54
C LEU A 29 6.42 -14.05 -4.08
N ASP A 30 7.51 -14.03 -3.31
CA ASP A 30 7.53 -13.64 -1.90
C ASP A 30 8.57 -12.55 -1.67
N ALA A 31 8.12 -11.30 -1.74
CA ALA A 31 8.95 -10.13 -1.53
C ALA A 31 8.07 -8.93 -1.21
N ARG A 32 8.55 -8.02 -0.37
CA ARG A 32 7.81 -6.81 -0.03
C ARG A 32 8.75 -5.63 0.09
N ILE A 33 8.29 -4.49 -0.38
CA ILE A 33 8.91 -3.20 -0.09
C ILE A 33 8.75 -2.95 1.42
N GLU A 34 9.81 -2.53 2.09
CA GLU A 34 9.73 -2.17 3.50
C GLU A 34 8.67 -1.09 3.75
N GLU A 35 8.13 -1.10 4.96
CA GLU A 35 7.12 -0.14 5.36
C GLU A 35 7.61 1.31 5.20
N THR A 36 6.81 2.15 4.55
CA THR A 36 7.20 3.50 4.17
C THR A 36 6.13 4.54 4.46
N ARG A 37 6.57 5.79 4.67
CA ARG A 37 5.72 6.99 4.74
C ARG A 37 5.61 7.72 3.39
N LYS A 38 6.36 7.29 2.37
CA LYS A 38 6.39 7.90 1.03
C LYS A 38 5.23 7.38 0.17
N ILE A 39 4.01 7.67 0.59
CA ILE A 39 2.82 7.00 0.08
C ILE A 39 2.57 7.29 -1.41
N GLU A 40 2.75 8.55 -1.84
CA GLU A 40 2.58 8.92 -3.25
C GLU A 40 3.57 8.22 -4.19
N GLU A 41 4.83 8.07 -3.74
CA GLU A 41 5.84 7.35 -4.52
C GLU A 41 5.51 5.84 -4.59
N LEU A 42 5.03 5.26 -3.49
CA LEU A 42 4.59 3.86 -3.45
C LEU A 42 3.37 3.62 -4.35
N ALA A 43 2.34 4.47 -4.24
CA ALA A 43 1.13 4.40 -5.07
C ALA A 43 1.47 4.49 -6.57
N SER A 44 2.36 5.41 -6.94
CA SER A 44 2.82 5.57 -8.32
C SER A 44 3.56 4.33 -8.85
N ALA A 45 4.25 3.59 -7.98
CA ALA A 45 4.89 2.33 -8.35
C ALA A 45 3.87 1.20 -8.50
N ILE A 46 2.88 1.11 -7.61
CA ILE A 46 1.77 0.14 -7.68
C ILE A 46 0.98 0.30 -8.98
N GLU A 47 0.74 1.54 -9.42
CA GLU A 47 0.00 1.88 -10.64
C GLU A 47 0.67 1.35 -11.93
N LEU A 48 1.93 0.92 -11.87
CA LEU A 48 2.61 0.28 -13.00
C LEU A 48 2.12 -1.14 -13.28
N ILE A 49 1.49 -1.78 -12.29
CA ILE A 49 0.90 -3.11 -12.45
C ILE A 49 -0.48 -2.91 -13.05
N GLU A 50 -0.66 -3.28 -14.32
CA GLU A 50 -1.95 -3.10 -14.98
C GLU A 50 -3.04 -3.92 -14.27
N SER A 51 -2.81 -5.22 -14.15
CA SER A 51 -3.69 -6.11 -13.39
C SER A 51 -3.04 -7.44 -13.04
N TYR A 52 -3.57 -8.09 -12.01
CA TYR A 52 -3.29 -9.48 -11.66
C TYR A 52 -4.58 -10.09 -11.10
N ASN A 53 -5.25 -10.95 -11.87
CA ASN A 53 -6.60 -11.41 -11.55
C ASN A 53 -7.57 -10.26 -11.22
N ASN A 54 -8.07 -10.15 -9.98
CA ASN A 54 -8.94 -9.06 -9.54
C ASN A 54 -8.17 -7.80 -9.13
N PHE A 55 -6.88 -7.90 -8.85
CA PHE A 55 -6.04 -6.76 -8.55
C PHE A 55 -5.95 -5.83 -9.76
N ARG A 56 -6.24 -4.54 -9.55
CA ARG A 56 -6.08 -3.46 -10.54
C ARG A 56 -5.16 -2.40 -9.94
N GLY A 57 -3.92 -2.32 -10.42
CA GLY A 57 -2.89 -1.48 -9.77
C GLY A 57 -3.28 -0.01 -9.72
N LYS A 58 -3.94 0.51 -10.76
CA LYS A 58 -4.50 1.86 -10.74
C LYS A 58 -5.51 2.08 -9.60
N ALA A 59 -6.48 1.17 -9.46
CA ALA A 59 -7.53 1.32 -8.45
C ALA A 59 -6.96 1.24 -7.03
N VAL A 60 -5.99 0.34 -6.80
CA VAL A 60 -5.32 0.20 -5.51
C VAL A 60 -4.43 1.40 -5.20
N ALA A 61 -3.72 1.94 -6.20
CA ALA A 61 -2.94 3.17 -6.05
C ALA A 61 -3.84 4.36 -5.67
N ASP A 62 -4.98 4.51 -6.34
CA ASP A 62 -5.94 5.58 -6.05
C ASP A 62 -6.56 5.43 -4.65
N ALA A 63 -6.90 4.20 -4.23
CA ALA A 63 -7.33 3.91 -2.87
C ALA A 63 -6.25 4.27 -1.82
N LEU A 64 -4.98 3.96 -2.10
CA LEU A 64 -3.87 4.30 -1.22
C LEU A 64 -3.68 5.82 -1.08
N ARG A 65 -3.86 6.57 -2.17
CA ARG A 65 -3.86 8.05 -2.16
C ARG A 65 -5.06 8.62 -1.41
N GLU A 66 -6.26 8.04 -1.56
CA GLU A 66 -7.45 8.44 -0.78
C GLU A 66 -7.16 8.34 0.72
N MET A 67 -6.64 7.20 1.18
CA MET A 67 -6.30 6.99 2.58
C MET A 67 -5.18 7.94 3.08
N HIS A 68 -4.20 8.24 2.21
CA HIS A 68 -3.15 9.22 2.49
C HIS A 68 -3.74 10.61 2.72
N ASN A 69 -4.53 11.09 1.77
CA ASN A 69 -5.11 12.43 1.76
C ASN A 69 -6.10 12.64 2.91
N GLU A 70 -6.82 11.59 3.32
CA GLU A 70 -7.69 11.61 4.50
C GLU A 70 -6.92 11.54 5.84
N GLY A 71 -5.59 11.37 5.81
CA GLY A 71 -4.76 11.30 7.02
C GLY A 71 -5.00 10.04 7.86
N LEU A 72 -5.38 8.94 7.21
CA LEU A 72 -5.73 7.68 7.88
C LEU A 72 -4.51 6.78 8.14
N ILE A 73 -3.38 7.07 7.50
CA ILE A 73 -2.25 6.16 7.41
C ILE A 73 -0.99 6.77 8.01
N MET A 74 -0.31 5.96 8.81
CA MET A 74 1.04 6.23 9.30
C MET A 74 2.09 5.77 8.30
N SER A 75 1.85 4.62 7.68
CA SER A 75 2.74 3.99 6.73
C SER A 75 2.03 2.88 5.95
N ALA A 76 2.63 2.47 4.85
CA ALA A 76 2.17 1.33 4.06
C ALA A 76 3.35 0.49 3.54
N ALA A 77 3.08 -0.78 3.22
CA ALA A 77 4.02 -1.68 2.56
C ALA A 77 3.29 -2.45 1.46
N PHE A 78 3.94 -2.67 0.33
CA PHE A 78 3.35 -3.41 -0.79
C PHE A 78 4.35 -4.42 -1.35
N GLY A 79 3.83 -5.55 -1.82
CA GLY A 79 4.65 -6.62 -2.38
C GLY A 79 3.82 -7.80 -2.82
N ARG A 80 4.36 -8.99 -2.60
CA ARG A 80 3.76 -10.27 -2.90
C ARG A 80 3.94 -11.27 -1.77
N GLU A 81 2.89 -12.03 -1.53
CA GLU A 81 2.85 -13.27 -0.74
C GLU A 81 2.19 -14.32 -1.66
N ASN A 82 2.98 -14.82 -2.62
CA ASN A 82 2.56 -15.47 -3.87
C ASN A 82 1.74 -14.58 -4.82
N SER A 83 0.84 -13.76 -4.29
CA SER A 83 0.00 -12.81 -5.03
C SER A 83 0.08 -11.42 -4.38
N PRO A 84 -0.45 -10.35 -5.02
CA PRO A 84 -0.33 -8.98 -4.54
C PRO A 84 -0.81 -8.83 -3.10
N VAL A 85 -0.06 -8.07 -2.30
CA VAL A 85 -0.45 -7.77 -0.92
C VAL A 85 -0.11 -6.32 -0.55
N LEU A 86 -1.06 -5.66 0.11
CA LEU A 86 -0.94 -4.32 0.66
C LEU A 86 -1.14 -4.37 2.17
N TYR A 87 -0.23 -3.75 2.90
CA TYR A 87 -0.32 -3.54 4.33
C TYR A 87 -0.45 -2.04 4.61
N VAL A 88 -1.39 -1.68 5.48
CA VAL A 88 -1.63 -0.29 5.92
C VAL A 88 -1.58 -0.24 7.44
N THR A 89 -0.80 0.71 7.97
CA THR A 89 -0.68 0.91 9.42
C THR A 89 -1.36 2.21 9.82
N VAL A 90 -2.24 2.11 10.81
CA VAL A 90 -3.04 3.24 11.35
C VAL A 90 -2.20 4.01 12.38
N PRO A 91 -2.18 5.36 12.35
CA PRO A 91 -1.42 6.15 13.31
C PRO A 91 -1.94 5.96 14.74
N TYR A 92 -1.02 6.05 15.70
CA TYR A 92 -1.30 6.11 17.13
C TYR A 92 -1.32 7.55 17.65
N TRP A 93 -0.52 8.43 17.04
CA TRP A 93 -0.40 9.85 17.36
C TRP A 93 -0.70 10.71 16.14
N THR A 94 -1.18 11.94 16.36
CA THR A 94 -1.52 12.89 15.28
C THR A 94 -0.35 13.13 14.31
N GLN A 95 0.88 13.31 14.82
CA GLN A 95 2.09 13.54 14.00
C GLN A 95 2.55 12.34 13.17
N GLN A 96 2.02 11.14 13.45
CA GLN A 96 2.37 9.95 12.69
C GLN A 96 1.65 9.88 11.34
N ARG A 97 0.61 10.68 11.12
CA ARG A 97 -0.03 10.80 9.81
C ARG A 97 1.01 11.09 8.73
N THR A 98 0.80 10.52 7.56
CA THR A 98 1.65 10.76 6.39
C THR A 98 1.39 12.12 5.77
N THR A 99 0.20 12.69 5.99
CA THR A 99 -0.12 14.09 5.71
C THR A 99 0.17 14.96 6.93
N SER A 100 0.76 16.13 6.68
CA SER A 100 0.93 17.14 7.73
C SER A 100 -0.40 17.77 8.08
N THR A 101 -0.69 17.85 9.36
CA THR A 101 -1.86 18.55 9.90
C THR A 101 -1.40 19.51 10.99
N ASP A 102 -1.96 20.71 11.06
CA ASP A 102 -1.72 21.68 12.15
C ASP A 102 -2.43 21.28 13.46
N GLU A 103 -2.73 19.99 13.64
CA GLU A 103 -3.36 19.45 14.83
C GLU A 103 -2.36 19.40 15.99
N GLU A 104 -2.89 19.57 17.20
CA GLU A 104 -2.12 19.40 18.43
C GLU A 104 -1.54 17.98 18.52
N GLU A 105 -0.32 17.89 19.06
CA GLU A 105 0.32 16.60 19.30
C GLU A 105 -0.40 15.85 20.41
N ARG A 106 -1.15 14.80 20.03
CA ARG A 106 -1.85 13.93 20.98
C ARG A 106 -1.98 12.52 20.45
N ARG A 107 -2.29 11.60 21.35
CA ARG A 107 -2.71 10.24 20.98
C ARG A 107 -4.12 10.29 20.41
N PHE A 108 -4.36 9.46 19.40
CA PHE A 108 -5.72 9.14 18.99
C PHE A 108 -6.39 8.28 20.06
N THR A 109 -7.68 8.51 20.31
CA THR A 109 -8.47 7.65 21.19
C THR A 109 -8.72 6.29 20.51
N PRO A 110 -9.08 5.25 21.26
CA PRO A 110 -9.48 3.95 20.69
C PRO A 110 -10.60 4.08 19.66
N GLU A 111 -11.57 4.96 19.89
CA GLU A 111 -12.72 5.20 19.00
C GLU A 111 -12.28 5.88 17.70
N GLU A 112 -11.38 6.86 17.77
CA GLU A 112 -10.81 7.52 16.59
C GLU A 112 -10.03 6.52 15.73
N ARG A 113 -9.16 5.71 16.35
CA ARG A 113 -8.42 4.68 15.63
C ARG A 113 -9.35 3.63 15.04
N LYS A 114 -10.40 3.21 15.76
CA LYS A 114 -11.41 2.31 15.25
C LYS A 114 -12.14 2.90 14.04
N ALA A 115 -12.49 4.19 14.08
CA ALA A 115 -13.11 4.88 12.96
C ALA A 115 -12.17 4.95 11.73
N MET A 116 -10.88 5.25 11.93
CA MET A 116 -9.87 5.21 10.86
C MET A 116 -9.75 3.83 10.26
N THR A 117 -9.65 2.79 11.10
CA THR A 117 -9.61 1.39 10.66
C THR A 117 -10.82 1.06 9.80
N LEU A 118 -12.04 1.32 10.29
CA LEU A 118 -13.27 1.06 9.53
C LEU A 118 -13.32 1.84 8.21
N ARG A 119 -12.82 3.08 8.20
CA ARG A 119 -12.74 3.87 6.97
C ARG A 119 -11.76 3.26 5.96
N ILE A 120 -10.59 2.80 6.41
CA ILE A 120 -9.63 2.08 5.56
C ILE A 120 -10.24 0.79 5.01
N PHE A 121 -10.91 -0.02 5.84
CA PHE A 121 -11.63 -1.21 5.39
C PHE A 121 -12.64 -0.88 4.28
N ALA A 122 -13.45 0.17 4.47
CA ALA A 122 -14.44 0.59 3.48
C ALA A 122 -13.81 1.09 2.17
N ILE A 123 -12.61 1.70 2.23
CA ILE A 123 -11.87 2.11 1.02
C ILE A 123 -11.31 0.87 0.31
N LEU A 124 -10.63 -0.02 1.04
CA LEU A 124 -10.00 -1.21 0.47
C LEU A 124 -11.01 -2.23 -0.05
N GLN A 125 -12.19 -2.32 0.54
CA GLN A 125 -13.24 -3.22 0.05
C GLN A 125 -13.70 -2.87 -1.38
N LYS A 126 -13.60 -1.59 -1.79
CA LYS A 126 -13.95 -1.15 -3.15
C LYS A 126 -12.98 -1.64 -4.23
N VAL A 127 -11.78 -2.04 -3.83
CA VAL A 127 -10.76 -2.60 -4.74
C VAL A 127 -10.72 -4.13 -4.67
N GLU A 128 -11.78 -4.73 -4.13
CA GLU A 128 -12.12 -6.15 -4.22
C GLU A 128 -10.95 -7.12 -3.88
N PRO A 129 -10.28 -6.96 -2.72
CA PRO A 129 -9.34 -7.98 -2.24
C PRO A 129 -10.10 -9.26 -1.88
N ASP A 130 -9.48 -10.40 -2.14
CA ASP A 130 -10.00 -11.71 -1.75
C ASP A 130 -9.93 -11.90 -0.22
N GLU A 131 -8.89 -11.36 0.42
CA GLU A 131 -8.74 -11.31 1.86
C GLU A 131 -8.50 -9.88 2.35
N LEU A 132 -9.28 -9.46 3.34
CA LEU A 132 -9.14 -8.15 3.99
C LEU A 132 -9.34 -8.30 5.50
N ASP A 133 -8.25 -8.19 6.25
CA ASP A 133 -8.24 -8.46 7.69
C ASP A 133 -7.24 -7.59 8.48
N LEU A 134 -7.20 -7.83 9.80
CA LEU A 134 -6.18 -7.28 10.68
C LEU A 134 -5.08 -8.32 10.89
N TYR A 135 -3.86 -7.97 10.53
CA TYR A 135 -2.67 -8.82 10.65
C TYR A 135 -1.56 -8.07 11.40
N ASN A 136 -1.18 -8.55 12.59
CA ASN A 136 -0.14 -7.94 13.43
C ASN A 136 -0.30 -6.41 13.60
N GLU A 137 -1.50 -5.97 13.99
CA GLU A 137 -1.88 -4.55 14.17
C GLU A 137 -1.94 -3.71 12.88
N LYS A 138 -1.76 -4.33 11.71
CA LYS A 138 -1.89 -3.69 10.38
C LYS A 138 -3.15 -4.17 9.70
N ILE A 139 -3.65 -3.40 8.75
CA ILE A 139 -4.71 -3.83 7.85
C ILE A 139 -4.03 -4.47 6.64
N ARG A 140 -4.36 -5.72 6.33
CA ARG A 140 -3.82 -6.47 5.20
C ARG A 140 -4.93 -6.65 4.16
N ALA A 141 -4.64 -6.27 2.93
CA ALA A 141 -5.43 -6.59 1.75
C ALA A 141 -4.59 -7.48 0.83
N TRP A 142 -5.13 -8.63 0.46
CA TRP A 142 -4.47 -9.61 -0.41
C TRP A 142 -5.43 -10.01 -1.54
N TRP A 143 -4.86 -10.21 -2.72
CA TRP A 143 -5.61 -10.57 -3.94
C TRP A 143 -5.05 -11.88 -4.47
N ASP A 144 -5.90 -12.83 -4.87
CA ASP A 144 -5.49 -14.05 -5.57
C ASP A 144 -5.34 -13.77 -7.06
#